data_AF-A0A959INA9-F1
#
_entry.id   AF-A0A959INA9-F1
#
_cell.length_a   1.000
_cell.length_b   1.000
_cell.length_c   1.000
_cell.angle_alpha   90.00
_cell.angle_beta   90.00
_cell.angle_gamma   90.00
#
_symmetry.space_group_name_H-M   'P 1'
#
loop_
_entity.id
_entity.type
_entity.pdbx_description
1 polymer ?
#
loop_
_entity_poly.entity_id
_entity_poly.type
_entity_poly.pdbx_seq_one_letter_code
_entity_poly.pdbx_strand_id
1 'polypeptide(L)'
;MSKKQELQANKFEDENKLHIARLQHRLDKIFEGGGEAKIAKQHKRGKMTARERIEFLIDEDSSFLEVGAFAGYEMYEEYGGCPAGGVIVGLGYVKGRQCVIVANDATVKAGAWFPITGKKNLRAQEIAMENRLPIIYLVDSAGVFLPMQDEIFPDKEHFGRIFRNNARMSSLGIPQIAAIMGSCVAGGAYLPIMSDEALIVDGTGSIFLAGPYLVKAAIGEDVDQETLGGATTQSEISGVTDYKVPDDETCLNTIRDLMERQGHFPQAGFDRIKPVAPKKAPEEILRIFPDSPAKPYNTVELLKCLVDDSHLTFYKKDYGKTIICAYARIDGWSVGIVVNNREVVKSAKGEMQFGGVIYSDSADKAARFIMICNQKKIPLVFLHDVTGFMVGSRSEHGGIIKDGAKMVNAVSNSTVPKFSIVMGNSYGAGNYAMCGKAYDPRLIVAWPTAHIAVMGGAQAAKTLLQIQVAGRKARGEKLSSSDEQQLLEDITQRYESQTTPYYAAARLWVDAIIDPRATRQWISEGIKAASNAPVERFNVGVLQT
;
A
#
# COMPACT_ATOMS: atom_id res chain seq x y z
N MET A 1 24.90 -28.24 3.47
CA MET A 1 23.51 -28.74 3.51
C MET A 1 23.49 -30.19 3.06
N SER A 2 22.57 -31.02 3.56
CA SER A 2 22.37 -32.37 3.00
C SER A 2 21.80 -32.27 1.58
N LYS A 3 22.01 -33.29 0.74
CA LYS A 3 21.45 -33.32 -0.63
C LYS A 3 19.92 -33.11 -0.67
N LYS A 4 19.21 -33.55 0.38
CA LYS A 4 17.76 -33.35 0.53
C LYS A 4 17.39 -31.91 0.87
N GLN A 5 18.17 -31.25 1.73
CA GLN A 5 17.97 -29.83 2.07
C GLN A 5 18.27 -28.93 0.87
N GLU A 6 19.31 -29.24 0.12
CA GLU A 6 19.66 -28.53 -1.11
C GLU A 6 18.56 -28.63 -2.17
N LEU A 7 18.03 -29.85 -2.40
CA LEU A 7 16.91 -30.05 -3.30
C LEU A 7 15.66 -29.26 -2.88
N GLN A 8 15.40 -29.16 -1.57
CA GLN A 8 14.28 -28.38 -1.05
C GLN A 8 14.47 -26.87 -1.27
N ALA A 9 15.67 -26.36 -1.01
CA ALA A 9 16.02 -24.96 -1.25
C ALA A 9 15.86 -24.58 -2.74
N ASN A 10 16.32 -25.45 -3.65
CA ASN A 10 16.14 -25.24 -5.09
C ASN A 10 14.65 -25.22 -5.48
N LYS A 11 13.82 -26.09 -4.91
CA LYS A 11 12.36 -26.06 -5.15
C LYS A 11 11.73 -24.76 -4.67
N PHE A 12 12.13 -24.27 -3.51
CA PHE A 12 11.64 -22.99 -3.01
C PHE A 12 12.05 -21.85 -3.95
N GLU A 13 13.29 -21.86 -4.41
CA GLU A 13 13.79 -20.84 -5.34
C GLU A 13 13.02 -20.83 -6.65
N ASP A 14 12.80 -22.00 -7.25
CA ASP A 14 12.07 -22.15 -8.51
C ASP A 14 10.62 -21.65 -8.38
N GLU A 15 9.90 -22.06 -7.33
CA GLU A 15 8.52 -21.60 -7.11
C GLU A 15 8.43 -20.10 -6.86
N ASN A 16 9.34 -19.53 -6.04
CA ASN A 16 9.36 -18.09 -5.83
C ASN A 16 9.68 -17.33 -7.12
N LYS A 17 10.61 -17.82 -7.96
CA LYS A 17 10.89 -17.24 -9.28
C LYS A 17 9.66 -17.30 -10.19
N LEU A 18 8.89 -18.40 -10.17
CA LEU A 18 7.63 -18.49 -10.92
C LEU A 18 6.60 -17.48 -10.42
N HIS A 19 6.48 -17.28 -9.12
CA HIS A 19 5.60 -16.25 -8.56
C HIS A 19 6.02 -14.83 -8.97
N ILE A 20 7.32 -14.53 -8.95
CA ILE A 20 7.87 -13.24 -9.39
C ILE A 20 7.64 -13.03 -10.89
N ALA A 21 7.86 -14.04 -11.73
CA ALA A 21 7.60 -13.95 -13.17
C ALA A 21 6.11 -13.71 -13.47
N ARG A 22 5.19 -14.37 -12.73
CA ARG A 22 3.75 -14.12 -12.85
C ARG A 22 3.36 -12.72 -12.36
N LEU A 23 4.02 -12.20 -11.33
CA LEU A 23 3.84 -10.82 -10.87
C LEU A 23 4.24 -9.85 -11.98
N GLN A 24 5.43 -10.02 -12.56
CA GLN A 24 5.94 -9.15 -13.62
C GLN A 24 5.02 -9.15 -14.85
N HIS A 25 4.62 -10.34 -15.33
CA HIS A 25 3.71 -10.46 -16.47
C HIS A 25 2.37 -9.74 -16.26
N ARG A 26 1.85 -9.72 -15.03
CA ARG A 26 0.63 -8.97 -14.71
C ARG A 26 0.88 -7.46 -14.66
N LEU A 27 2.03 -7.03 -14.12
CA LEU A 27 2.43 -5.63 -14.11
C LEU A 27 2.62 -5.10 -15.53
N ASP A 28 3.28 -5.85 -16.41
CA ASP A 28 3.50 -5.46 -17.81
C ASP A 28 2.16 -5.12 -18.50
N LYS A 29 1.13 -5.96 -18.31
CA LYS A 29 -0.23 -5.69 -18.80
C LYS A 29 -0.89 -4.46 -18.18
N ILE A 30 -0.67 -4.23 -16.89
CA ILE A 30 -1.18 -3.04 -16.20
C ILE A 30 -0.49 -1.78 -16.75
N PHE A 31 0.79 -1.88 -17.10
CA PHE A 31 1.60 -0.76 -17.56
C PHE A 31 1.24 -0.32 -18.99
N GLU A 32 0.56 -1.16 -19.77
CA GLU A 32 -0.07 -0.77 -21.03
C GLU A 32 -1.23 0.24 -20.86
N GLY A 33 -1.72 0.45 -19.63
CA GLY A 33 -2.77 1.41 -19.31
C GLY A 33 -4.04 1.17 -20.13
N GLY A 34 -4.45 2.16 -20.91
CA GLY A 34 -5.60 2.09 -21.81
C GLY A 34 -5.40 1.28 -23.09
N GLY A 35 -4.18 0.79 -23.35
CA GLY A 35 -3.75 0.05 -24.53
C GLY A 35 -3.10 0.93 -25.62
N GLU A 36 -2.30 0.32 -26.48
CA GLU A 36 -1.48 0.98 -27.52
C GLU A 36 -2.27 1.99 -28.37
N ALA A 37 -3.49 1.63 -28.80
CA ALA A 37 -4.32 2.51 -29.62
C ALA A 37 -4.68 3.83 -28.94
N LYS A 38 -4.89 3.81 -27.61
CA LYS A 38 -5.21 5.02 -26.84
C LYS A 38 -3.96 5.82 -26.50
N ILE A 39 -2.84 5.16 -26.24
CA ILE A 39 -1.52 5.79 -26.09
C ILE A 39 -1.19 6.56 -27.37
N ALA A 40 -1.26 5.92 -28.54
CA ALA A 40 -1.00 6.56 -29.83
C ALA A 40 -1.97 7.74 -30.10
N LYS A 41 -3.23 7.64 -29.69
CA LYS A 41 -4.20 8.75 -29.78
C LYS A 41 -3.81 9.92 -28.86
N GLN A 42 -3.28 9.64 -27.68
CA GLN A 42 -2.80 10.65 -26.74
C GLN A 42 -1.55 11.36 -27.28
N HIS A 43 -0.56 10.62 -27.77
CA HIS A 43 0.65 11.19 -28.39
C HIS A 43 0.33 12.04 -29.62
N LYS A 44 -0.65 11.64 -30.45
CA LYS A 44 -1.13 12.45 -31.59
C LYS A 44 -1.70 13.82 -31.18
N ARG A 45 -2.04 14.01 -29.90
CA ARG A 45 -2.48 15.30 -29.34
C ARG A 45 -1.33 16.10 -28.72
N GLY A 46 -0.08 15.66 -28.88
CA GLY A 46 1.11 16.30 -28.32
C GLY A 46 1.32 16.06 -26.82
N LYS A 47 0.63 15.07 -26.23
CA LYS A 47 0.67 14.80 -24.79
C LYS A 47 1.51 13.58 -24.46
N MET A 48 2.30 13.64 -23.39
CA MET A 48 2.91 12.47 -22.77
C MET A 48 1.85 11.64 -22.04
N THR A 49 2.09 10.34 -21.88
CA THR A 49 1.33 9.45 -21.00
C THR A 49 1.65 9.73 -19.52
N ALA A 50 0.82 9.23 -18.61
CA ALA A 50 1.06 9.39 -17.17
C ALA A 50 2.42 8.85 -16.72
N ARG A 51 2.87 7.72 -17.29
CA ARG A 51 4.16 7.09 -16.95
C ARG A 51 5.34 7.87 -17.53
N GLU A 52 5.25 8.31 -18.79
CA GLU A 52 6.27 9.17 -19.40
C GLU A 52 6.45 10.49 -18.62
N ARG A 53 5.34 11.10 -18.16
CA ARG A 53 5.39 12.32 -17.34
C ARG A 53 6.09 12.08 -16.00
N ILE A 54 5.84 10.95 -15.35
CA ILE A 54 6.53 10.58 -14.10
C ILE A 54 8.01 10.33 -14.35
N GLU A 55 8.35 9.54 -15.38
CA GLU A 55 9.74 9.22 -15.74
C GLU A 55 10.56 10.47 -16.03
N PHE A 56 9.97 11.44 -16.73
CA PHE A 56 10.62 12.73 -16.98
C PHE A 56 10.76 13.58 -15.71
N LEU A 57 9.75 13.55 -14.83
CA LEU A 57 9.71 14.40 -13.62
C LEU A 57 10.74 13.98 -12.58
N ILE A 58 10.92 12.67 -12.37
CA ILE A 58 11.80 12.15 -11.34
C ILE A 58 13.27 12.34 -11.69
N ASP A 59 14.13 12.36 -10.69
CA ASP A 59 15.57 12.45 -10.89
C ASP A 59 16.11 11.17 -11.53
N GLU A 60 17.06 11.32 -12.46
CA GLU A 60 17.78 10.21 -13.07
C GLU A 60 18.42 9.30 -12.01
N ASP A 61 18.40 7.98 -12.28
CA ASP A 61 18.91 6.93 -11.39
C ASP A 61 18.28 6.88 -9.97
N SER A 62 17.20 7.64 -9.74
CA SER A 62 16.49 7.61 -8.46
C SER A 62 15.46 6.49 -8.40
N SER A 63 15.09 6.08 -7.19
CA SER A 63 14.05 5.06 -6.99
C SER A 63 12.65 5.65 -7.14
N PHE A 64 11.78 4.95 -7.86
CA PHE A 64 10.34 5.19 -7.85
C PHE A 64 9.59 4.00 -7.24
N LEU A 65 8.93 4.21 -6.11
CA LEU A 65 8.08 3.20 -5.47
C LEU A 65 6.63 3.42 -5.86
N GLU A 66 6.15 2.68 -6.88
CA GLU A 66 4.75 2.74 -7.30
C GLU A 66 3.82 2.12 -6.22
N VAL A 67 2.82 2.90 -5.81
CA VAL A 67 1.79 2.50 -4.85
C VAL A 67 0.52 2.19 -5.63
N GLY A 68 -0.06 1.02 -5.37
CA GLY A 68 -1.35 0.60 -5.89
C GLY A 68 -1.33 0.28 -7.38
N ALA A 69 -0.24 -0.24 -7.93
CA ALA A 69 -0.18 -0.66 -9.34
C ALA A 69 -1.32 -1.63 -9.70
N PHE A 70 -1.66 -2.55 -8.79
CA PHE A 70 -2.76 -3.50 -8.98
C PHE A 70 -4.16 -2.92 -8.72
N ALA A 71 -4.32 -1.66 -8.31
CA ALA A 71 -5.63 -1.08 -8.05
C ALA A 71 -6.59 -1.31 -9.23
N GLY A 72 -7.79 -1.82 -8.96
CA GLY A 72 -8.79 -2.13 -10.00
C GLY A 72 -8.50 -3.39 -10.83
N TYR A 73 -7.46 -4.16 -10.54
CA TYR A 73 -7.18 -5.44 -11.20
C TYR A 73 -8.32 -6.44 -10.97
N GLU A 74 -8.85 -7.03 -12.05
CA GLU A 74 -10.02 -7.93 -12.06
C GLU A 74 -11.27 -7.30 -11.40
N MET A 75 -11.37 -5.97 -11.41
CA MET A 75 -12.55 -5.21 -10.97
C MET A 75 -13.15 -4.47 -12.17
N TYR A 76 -14.46 -4.21 -12.11
CA TYR A 76 -15.18 -3.42 -13.11
C TYR A 76 -15.10 -4.01 -14.53
N GLU A 77 -15.08 -5.34 -14.66
CA GLU A 77 -14.98 -6.05 -15.94
C GLU A 77 -16.14 -5.70 -16.87
N GLU A 78 -17.33 -5.47 -16.33
CA GLU A 78 -18.52 -5.00 -17.05
C GLU A 78 -18.32 -3.63 -17.73
N TYR A 79 -17.37 -2.84 -17.23
CA TYR A 79 -16.95 -1.58 -17.83
C TYR A 79 -15.64 -1.69 -18.61
N GLY A 80 -15.08 -2.90 -18.78
CA GLY A 80 -13.80 -3.14 -19.46
C GLY A 80 -12.56 -2.88 -18.59
N GLY A 81 -12.73 -2.86 -17.27
CA GLY A 81 -11.64 -2.72 -16.30
C GLY A 81 -11.12 -1.30 -16.08
N CYS A 82 -10.31 -1.16 -15.03
CA CYS A 82 -9.66 0.08 -14.63
C CYS A 82 -8.20 -0.21 -14.19
N PRO A 83 -7.28 -0.49 -15.13
CA PRO A 83 -5.89 -0.82 -14.79
C PRO A 83 -5.24 0.30 -13.98
N ALA A 84 -4.51 -0.08 -12.93
CA ALA A 84 -3.93 0.82 -11.92
C ALA A 84 -4.91 1.79 -11.26
N GLY A 85 -6.23 1.58 -11.40
CA GLY A 85 -7.25 2.52 -10.97
C GLY A 85 -7.29 3.81 -11.81
N GLY A 86 -6.74 3.82 -13.03
CA GLY A 86 -6.72 4.99 -13.91
C GLY A 86 -5.87 6.16 -13.40
N VAL A 87 -4.95 5.90 -12.46
CA VAL A 87 -4.04 6.88 -11.88
C VAL A 87 -2.76 6.18 -11.44
N ILE A 88 -1.61 6.77 -11.73
CA ILE A 88 -0.31 6.30 -11.24
C ILE A 88 0.06 7.11 -10.01
N VAL A 89 0.40 6.41 -8.93
CA VAL A 89 0.80 7.03 -7.64
C VAL A 89 2.12 6.41 -7.23
N GLY A 90 3.06 7.22 -6.74
CA GLY A 90 4.28 6.66 -6.15
C GLY A 90 5.11 7.67 -5.40
N LEU A 91 6.15 7.16 -4.72
CA LEU A 91 7.18 7.97 -4.10
C LEU A 91 8.38 8.04 -5.05
N GLY A 92 8.76 9.24 -5.46
CA GLY A 92 9.91 9.49 -6.33
C GLY A 92 10.75 10.66 -5.81
N TYR A 93 11.90 10.89 -6.42
CA TYR A 93 12.75 12.04 -6.08
C TYR A 93 12.63 13.11 -7.15
N VAL A 94 12.44 14.36 -6.76
CA VAL A 94 12.45 15.53 -7.64
C VAL A 94 13.40 16.55 -7.04
N LYS A 95 14.53 16.81 -7.72
CA LYS A 95 15.62 17.68 -7.24
C LYS A 95 16.11 17.28 -5.84
N GLY A 96 16.33 15.98 -5.63
CA GLY A 96 16.81 15.38 -4.38
C GLY A 96 15.77 15.29 -3.27
N ARG A 97 14.52 15.72 -3.51
CA ARG A 97 13.43 15.68 -2.53
C ARG A 97 12.51 14.51 -2.82
N GLN A 98 12.21 13.72 -1.80
CA GLN A 98 11.22 12.66 -1.93
C GLN A 98 9.82 13.28 -1.95
N CYS A 99 9.06 13.01 -3.00
CA CYS A 99 7.73 13.54 -3.24
C CYS A 99 6.73 12.41 -3.47
N VAL A 100 5.47 12.64 -3.13
CA VAL A 100 4.36 11.83 -3.63
C VAL A 100 3.95 12.38 -4.99
N ILE A 101 3.95 11.55 -6.02
CA ILE A 101 3.54 11.95 -7.37
C ILE A 101 2.25 11.22 -7.71
N VAL A 102 1.27 11.96 -8.24
CA VAL A 102 -0.06 11.46 -8.62
C VAL A 102 -0.34 11.90 -10.05
N ALA A 103 -0.39 10.96 -11.00
CA ALA A 103 -0.61 11.25 -12.41
C ALA A 103 -1.84 10.52 -12.94
N ASN A 104 -2.86 11.25 -13.40
CA ASN A 104 -4.03 10.62 -14.00
C ASN A 104 -3.68 9.99 -15.35
N ASP A 105 -4.15 8.77 -15.57
CA ASP A 105 -3.95 8.08 -16.85
C ASP A 105 -5.15 8.31 -17.77
N ALA A 106 -5.04 9.32 -18.63
CA ALA A 106 -6.07 9.66 -19.61
C ALA A 106 -6.33 8.56 -20.64
N THR A 107 -5.43 7.58 -20.80
CA THR A 107 -5.69 6.42 -21.66
C THR A 107 -6.72 5.48 -21.03
N VAL A 108 -6.82 5.45 -19.71
CA VAL A 108 -7.78 4.62 -18.96
C VAL A 108 -9.09 5.39 -18.78
N LYS A 109 -10.05 5.14 -19.68
CA LYS A 109 -11.39 5.76 -19.63
C LYS A 109 -11.36 7.29 -19.53
N ALA A 110 -10.44 7.94 -20.28
CA ALA A 110 -10.24 9.39 -20.24
C ALA A 110 -9.86 9.92 -18.85
N GLY A 111 -9.23 9.09 -18.01
CA GLY A 111 -8.86 9.42 -16.63
C GLY A 111 -10.06 9.53 -15.69
N ALA A 112 -11.22 8.96 -16.04
CA ALA A 112 -12.40 8.98 -15.19
C ALA A 112 -12.16 8.23 -13.87
N TRP A 113 -12.61 8.82 -12.76
CA TRP A 113 -12.40 8.24 -11.43
C TRP A 113 -13.43 7.17 -11.13
N PHE A 114 -12.96 5.93 -11.03
CA PHE A 114 -13.71 4.82 -10.42
C PHE A 114 -13.63 4.93 -8.88
N PRO A 115 -14.44 4.16 -8.12
CA PRO A 115 -14.33 4.15 -6.66
C PRO A 115 -12.91 3.87 -6.18
N ILE A 116 -12.20 2.92 -6.81
CA ILE A 116 -10.81 2.61 -6.47
C ILE A 116 -9.85 3.77 -6.78
N THR A 117 -10.13 4.59 -7.80
CA THR A 117 -9.34 5.78 -8.14
C THR A 117 -9.37 6.77 -6.99
N GLY A 118 -10.57 7.04 -6.45
CA GLY A 118 -10.74 7.89 -5.27
C GLY A 118 -9.96 7.36 -4.07
N LYS A 119 -10.09 6.07 -3.77
CA LYS A 119 -9.34 5.42 -2.68
C LYS A 119 -7.82 5.51 -2.88
N LYS A 120 -7.32 5.36 -4.11
CA LYS A 120 -5.89 5.44 -4.43
C LYS A 120 -5.33 6.85 -4.25
N ASN A 121 -6.06 7.87 -4.69
CA ASN A 121 -5.68 9.27 -4.48
C ASN A 121 -5.68 9.64 -2.99
N LEU A 122 -6.67 9.15 -2.21
CA LEU A 122 -6.69 9.35 -0.77
C LEU A 122 -5.52 8.68 -0.07
N ARG A 123 -5.12 7.48 -0.50
CA ARG A 123 -3.91 6.83 0.01
C ARG A 123 -2.64 7.65 -0.32
N ALA A 124 -2.57 8.27 -1.49
CA ALA A 124 -1.46 9.16 -1.84
C ALA A 124 -1.36 10.35 -0.87
N GLN A 125 -2.49 11.01 -0.60
CA GLN A 125 -2.57 12.11 0.35
C GLN A 125 -2.27 11.67 1.79
N GLU A 126 -2.73 10.49 2.20
CA GLU A 126 -2.42 9.92 3.51
C GLU A 126 -0.90 9.74 3.68
N ILE A 127 -0.22 9.16 2.68
CA ILE A 127 1.25 9.03 2.68
C ILE A 127 1.91 10.41 2.75
N ALA A 128 1.46 11.38 1.96
CA ALA A 128 2.01 12.74 1.98
C ALA A 128 1.84 13.42 3.35
N MET A 129 0.64 13.32 3.94
CA MET A 129 0.30 13.92 5.23
C MET A 129 1.10 13.31 6.39
N GLU A 130 1.11 11.97 6.49
CA GLU A 130 1.77 11.27 7.59
C GLU A 130 3.28 11.50 7.58
N ASN A 131 3.87 11.55 6.38
CA ASN A 131 5.31 11.66 6.18
C ASN A 131 5.77 13.10 5.90
N ARG A 132 4.87 14.09 5.82
CA ARG A 132 5.16 15.48 5.42
C ARG A 132 5.94 15.58 4.11
N LEU A 133 5.55 14.78 3.11
CA LEU A 133 6.14 14.82 1.78
C LEU A 133 5.38 15.81 0.89
N PRO A 134 6.08 16.65 0.10
CA PRO A 134 5.45 17.39 -0.98
C PRO A 134 4.66 16.45 -1.90
N ILE A 135 3.54 16.93 -2.42
CA ILE A 135 2.70 16.17 -3.34
C ILE A 135 2.53 16.91 -4.67
N ILE A 136 2.74 16.18 -5.76
CA ILE A 136 2.69 16.70 -7.13
C ILE A 136 1.56 16.00 -7.87
N TYR A 137 0.59 16.77 -8.37
CA TYR A 137 -0.56 16.29 -9.12
C TYR A 137 -0.40 16.60 -10.62
N LEU A 138 -0.28 15.57 -11.45
CA LEU A 138 -0.30 15.67 -12.91
C LEU A 138 -1.72 15.34 -13.39
N VAL A 139 -2.53 16.39 -13.53
CA VAL A 139 -3.98 16.32 -13.69
C VAL A 139 -4.36 16.13 -15.17
N ASP A 140 -5.13 15.08 -15.43
CA ASP A 140 -5.61 14.73 -16.77
C ASP A 140 -6.82 13.78 -16.65
N SER A 141 -7.95 14.31 -16.17
CA SER A 141 -9.12 13.53 -15.79
C SER A 141 -10.43 14.16 -16.28
N ALA A 142 -11.26 13.32 -16.91
CA ALA A 142 -12.61 13.70 -17.33
C ALA A 142 -13.63 13.82 -16.17
N GLY A 143 -13.20 13.66 -14.91
CA GLY A 143 -14.06 13.72 -13.72
C GLY A 143 -14.43 12.34 -13.17
N VAL A 144 -15.60 12.24 -12.51
CA VAL A 144 -16.05 10.99 -11.87
C VAL A 144 -16.68 10.03 -12.87
N PHE A 145 -16.55 8.72 -12.62
CA PHE A 145 -17.22 7.70 -13.40
C PHE A 145 -18.71 7.64 -13.02
N LEU A 146 -19.54 8.37 -13.76
CA LEU A 146 -20.97 8.60 -13.47
C LEU A 146 -21.79 7.32 -13.17
N PRO A 147 -21.58 6.16 -13.83
CA PRO A 147 -22.34 4.95 -13.50
C PRO A 147 -22.18 4.46 -12.05
N MET A 148 -21.14 4.90 -11.33
CA MET A 148 -20.83 4.51 -9.95
C MET A 148 -20.73 5.72 -9.01
N GLN A 149 -21.40 6.82 -9.34
CA GLN A 149 -21.25 8.08 -8.61
C GLN A 149 -21.55 7.98 -7.11
N ASP A 150 -22.43 7.06 -6.70
CA ASP A 150 -22.81 6.81 -5.30
C ASP A 150 -21.67 6.21 -4.47
N GLU A 151 -20.72 5.51 -5.11
CA GLU A 151 -19.49 5.00 -4.51
C GLU A 151 -18.30 5.96 -4.66
N ILE A 152 -18.50 7.14 -5.27
CA ILE A 152 -17.43 8.09 -5.56
C ILE A 152 -17.66 9.45 -4.90
N PHE A 153 -18.90 9.87 -4.68
CA PHE A 153 -19.24 11.25 -4.31
C PHE A 153 -19.64 11.47 -2.84
N PRO A 154 -20.60 10.73 -2.25
CA PRO A 154 -21.31 11.21 -1.06
C PRO A 154 -20.64 11.01 0.31
N ASP A 155 -19.76 10.01 0.50
CA ASP A 155 -19.30 9.60 1.83
C ASP A 155 -18.01 10.32 2.28
N LYS A 156 -17.62 10.14 3.55
CA LYS A 156 -16.46 10.79 4.18
C LYS A 156 -15.15 10.55 3.43
N GLU A 157 -14.94 9.35 2.88
CA GLU A 157 -13.72 8.96 2.15
C GLU A 157 -13.96 8.91 0.63
N HIS A 158 -14.86 9.75 0.14
CA HIS A 158 -15.16 9.95 -1.29
C HIS A 158 -14.50 11.23 -1.82
N PHE A 159 -14.82 11.60 -3.06
CA PHE A 159 -14.15 12.63 -3.86
C PHE A 159 -13.94 13.98 -3.12
N GLY A 160 -14.92 14.44 -2.35
CA GLY A 160 -14.79 15.70 -1.59
C GLY A 160 -13.70 15.71 -0.51
N ARG A 161 -13.26 14.52 -0.05
CA ARG A 161 -12.19 14.37 0.93
C ARG A 161 -10.83 14.83 0.41
N ILE A 162 -10.62 14.74 -0.91
CA ILE A 162 -9.42 15.19 -1.59
C ILE A 162 -9.16 16.66 -1.31
N PHE A 163 -10.15 17.52 -1.55
CA PHE A 163 -10.05 18.97 -1.38
C PHE A 163 -9.86 19.37 0.09
N ARG A 164 -10.55 18.67 1.00
CA ARG A 164 -10.32 18.86 2.44
C ARG A 164 -8.87 18.56 2.80
N ASN A 165 -8.33 17.46 2.31
CA ASN A 165 -6.94 17.10 2.57
C ASN A 165 -5.98 18.07 1.90
N ASN A 166 -6.28 18.60 0.70
CA ASN A 166 -5.48 19.65 0.09
C ASN A 166 -5.37 20.88 1.00
N ALA A 167 -6.51 21.41 1.46
CA ALA A 167 -6.51 22.55 2.39
C ALA A 167 -5.74 22.25 3.70
N ARG A 168 -5.88 21.02 4.24
CA ARG A 168 -5.19 20.64 5.48
C ARG A 168 -3.69 20.44 5.27
N MET A 169 -3.25 19.84 4.17
CA MET A 169 -1.84 19.70 3.81
C MET A 169 -1.16 21.06 3.67
N SER A 170 -1.77 21.97 2.90
CA SER A 170 -1.30 23.36 2.77
C SER A 170 -1.17 24.04 4.16
N SER A 171 -2.18 23.91 5.03
CA SER A 171 -2.14 24.49 6.38
C SER A 171 -1.06 23.88 7.30
N LEU A 172 -0.60 22.65 7.01
CA LEU A 172 0.52 21.99 7.70
C LEU A 172 1.88 22.38 7.09
N GLY A 173 1.87 23.20 6.03
CA GLY A 173 3.04 23.63 5.27
C GLY A 173 3.57 22.57 4.30
N ILE A 174 2.81 21.51 4.02
CA ILE A 174 3.19 20.44 3.09
C ILE A 174 2.90 20.93 1.66
N PRO A 175 3.92 21.17 0.81
CA PRO A 175 3.67 21.82 -0.47
C PRO A 175 2.93 20.94 -1.45
N GLN A 176 2.07 21.59 -2.21
CA GLN A 176 1.25 20.97 -3.22
C GLN A 176 1.43 21.70 -4.54
N ILE A 177 1.88 20.97 -5.56
CA ILE A 177 1.99 21.50 -6.92
C ILE A 177 1.02 20.72 -7.79
N ALA A 178 0.22 21.42 -8.59
CA ALA A 178 -0.64 20.78 -9.56
C ALA A 178 -0.36 21.29 -10.97
N ALA A 179 -0.36 20.38 -11.93
CA ALA A 179 -0.20 20.67 -13.34
C ALA A 179 -1.40 20.14 -14.11
N ILE A 180 -2.17 21.06 -14.71
CA ILE A 180 -3.32 20.76 -15.56
C ILE A 180 -2.79 20.49 -16.97
N MET A 181 -2.54 19.23 -17.26
CA MET A 181 -1.93 18.75 -18.51
C MET A 181 -2.97 18.10 -19.43
N GLY A 182 -4.24 18.44 -19.23
CA GLY A 182 -5.38 17.79 -19.85
C GLY A 182 -6.71 18.30 -19.32
N SER A 183 -7.73 17.46 -19.36
CA SER A 183 -9.06 17.85 -18.88
C SER A 183 -9.11 17.90 -17.36
N CYS A 184 -9.80 18.90 -16.82
CA CYS A 184 -10.07 19.05 -15.39
C CYS A 184 -11.48 19.64 -15.19
N VAL A 185 -12.46 18.82 -14.82
CA VAL A 185 -13.88 19.21 -14.90
C VAL A 185 -14.61 19.08 -13.57
N ALA A 186 -15.57 19.97 -13.34
CA ALA A 186 -16.50 19.95 -12.21
C ALA A 186 -15.77 19.96 -10.87
N GLY A 187 -16.12 19.07 -9.95
CA GLY A 187 -15.44 19.01 -8.66
C GLY A 187 -13.92 18.79 -8.80
N GLY A 188 -13.47 18.13 -9.88
CA GLY A 188 -12.05 17.90 -10.14
C GLY A 188 -11.25 19.19 -10.28
N ALA A 189 -11.90 20.30 -10.66
CA ALA A 189 -11.29 21.62 -10.72
C ALA A 189 -10.78 22.11 -9.36
N TYR A 190 -11.32 21.65 -8.23
CA TYR A 190 -10.81 22.09 -6.93
C TYR A 190 -9.47 21.46 -6.55
N LEU A 191 -9.11 20.29 -7.09
CA LEU A 191 -7.82 19.64 -6.76
C LEU A 191 -6.62 20.52 -7.14
N PRO A 192 -6.48 20.99 -8.40
CA PRO A 192 -5.33 21.79 -8.76
C PRO A 192 -5.36 23.16 -8.08
N ILE A 193 -6.53 23.77 -7.90
CA ILE A 193 -6.62 25.18 -7.46
C ILE A 193 -6.63 25.31 -5.94
N MET A 194 -6.77 24.19 -5.22
CA MET A 194 -6.49 24.11 -3.79
C MET A 194 -5.09 23.57 -3.48
N SER A 195 -4.25 23.41 -4.51
CA SER A 195 -2.80 23.25 -4.35
C SER A 195 -2.15 24.62 -4.15
N ASP A 196 -0.91 24.65 -3.69
CA ASP A 196 -0.21 25.91 -3.39
C ASP A 196 0.30 26.61 -4.66
N GLU A 197 0.59 25.83 -5.71
CA GLU A 197 0.97 26.32 -7.04
C GLU A 197 0.28 25.50 -8.14
N ALA A 198 -0.27 26.18 -9.14
CA ALA A 198 -1.02 25.59 -10.25
C ALA A 198 -0.46 25.99 -11.62
N LEU A 199 -0.05 25.00 -12.40
CA LEU A 199 0.40 25.13 -13.79
C LEU A 199 -0.69 24.65 -14.75
N ILE A 200 -0.75 25.22 -15.94
CA ILE A 200 -1.63 24.76 -17.03
C ILE A 200 -0.88 24.74 -18.37
N VAL A 201 -1.00 23.61 -19.08
CA VAL A 201 -0.39 23.41 -20.39
C VAL A 201 -1.28 24.01 -21.48
N ASP A 202 -0.73 24.91 -22.28
CA ASP A 202 -1.45 25.58 -23.36
C ASP A 202 -1.92 24.60 -24.44
N GLY A 203 -3.11 24.82 -24.98
CA GLY A 203 -3.75 23.99 -26.00
C GLY A 203 -4.16 22.56 -25.60
N THR A 204 -3.78 22.07 -24.42
CA THR A 204 -4.18 20.73 -23.94
C THR A 204 -4.85 20.73 -22.56
N GLY A 205 -4.43 21.65 -21.69
CA GLY A 205 -5.00 21.88 -20.37
C GLY A 205 -6.32 22.64 -20.45
N SER A 206 -7.32 22.19 -19.69
CA SER A 206 -8.58 22.90 -19.54
C SER A 206 -9.17 22.67 -18.16
N ILE A 207 -9.71 23.73 -17.55
CA ILE A 207 -10.34 23.66 -16.23
C ILE A 207 -11.62 24.49 -16.17
N PHE A 208 -12.71 23.88 -15.68
CA PHE A 208 -14.00 24.55 -15.49
C PHE A 208 -14.92 23.75 -14.56
N LEU A 209 -15.81 24.44 -13.83
CA LEU A 209 -16.84 23.79 -12.98
C LEU A 209 -17.96 23.14 -13.79
N ALA A 210 -18.30 23.72 -14.93
CA ALA A 210 -19.28 23.18 -15.87
C ALA A 210 -18.65 23.21 -17.25
N GLY A 211 -18.56 22.05 -17.91
CA GLY A 211 -18.04 22.01 -19.28
C GLY A 211 -18.99 22.66 -20.29
N PRO A 212 -18.52 22.92 -21.52
CA PRO A 212 -19.30 23.57 -22.58
C PRO A 212 -20.70 22.99 -22.78
N TYR A 213 -20.81 21.66 -22.74
CA TYR A 213 -22.10 20.98 -22.87
C TYR A 213 -23.08 21.36 -21.76
N LEU A 214 -22.62 21.44 -20.52
CA LEU A 214 -23.46 21.79 -19.37
C LEU A 214 -23.80 23.29 -19.37
N VAL A 215 -22.87 24.16 -19.79
CA VAL A 215 -23.11 25.59 -19.98
C VAL A 215 -24.22 25.82 -21.00
N LYS A 216 -24.11 25.19 -22.18
CA LYS A 216 -25.14 25.23 -23.22
C LYS A 216 -26.49 24.70 -22.74
N ALA A 217 -26.49 23.58 -22.01
CA ALA A 217 -27.70 22.99 -21.48
C ALA A 217 -28.38 23.84 -20.39
N ALA A 218 -27.59 24.52 -19.54
CA ALA A 218 -28.10 25.28 -18.41
C ALA A 218 -28.58 26.69 -18.78
N ILE A 219 -27.83 27.39 -19.64
CA ILE A 219 -28.08 28.82 -19.92
C ILE A 219 -28.08 29.17 -21.43
N GLY A 220 -27.87 28.20 -22.33
CA GLY A 220 -27.94 28.41 -23.78
C GLY A 220 -26.72 29.07 -24.42
N GLU A 221 -25.67 29.36 -23.65
CA GLU A 221 -24.41 29.90 -24.16
C GLU A 221 -23.62 28.84 -24.95
N ASP A 222 -23.15 29.21 -26.14
CA ASP A 222 -22.30 28.38 -26.99
C ASP A 222 -20.86 28.88 -26.88
N VAL A 223 -20.01 28.09 -26.23
CA VAL A 223 -18.60 28.42 -25.94
C VAL A 223 -17.77 27.14 -26.04
N ASP A 224 -16.57 27.23 -26.60
CA ASP A 224 -15.66 26.08 -26.69
C ASP A 224 -14.85 25.87 -25.40
N GLN A 225 -14.10 24.77 -25.32
CA GLN A 225 -13.31 24.42 -24.13
C GLN A 225 -12.17 25.41 -23.85
N GLU A 226 -11.51 25.92 -24.89
CA GLU A 226 -10.33 26.79 -24.76
C GLU A 226 -10.76 28.18 -24.28
N THR A 227 -11.82 28.72 -24.87
CA THR A 227 -12.41 30.01 -24.48
C THR A 227 -12.99 29.94 -23.08
N LEU A 228 -13.72 28.86 -22.73
CA LEU A 228 -14.36 28.72 -21.42
C LEU A 228 -13.37 28.55 -20.27
N GLY A 229 -12.27 27.82 -20.49
CA GLY A 229 -11.37 27.47 -19.39
C GLY A 229 -10.02 26.91 -19.81
N GLY A 230 -9.52 27.31 -20.97
CA GLY A 230 -8.16 27.02 -21.43
C GLY A 230 -7.10 27.85 -20.70
N ALA A 231 -5.84 27.67 -21.09
CA ALA A 231 -4.69 28.20 -20.37
C ALA A 231 -4.68 29.74 -20.30
N THR A 232 -5.05 30.41 -21.39
CA THR A 232 -5.15 31.87 -21.48
C THR A 232 -6.22 32.40 -20.53
N THR A 233 -7.44 31.84 -20.60
CA THR A 233 -8.55 32.25 -19.72
C THR A 233 -8.15 32.11 -18.25
N GLN A 234 -7.47 31.03 -17.89
CA GLN A 234 -7.21 30.72 -16.49
C GLN A 234 -5.98 31.44 -15.90
N SER A 235 -5.00 31.78 -16.73
CA SER A 235 -3.78 32.46 -16.27
C SER A 235 -3.81 33.98 -16.48
N GLU A 236 -4.47 34.47 -17.53
CA GLU A 236 -4.41 35.88 -17.94
C GLU A 236 -5.72 36.65 -17.64
N ILE A 237 -6.85 35.95 -17.46
CA ILE A 237 -8.16 36.57 -17.21
C ILE A 237 -8.66 36.29 -15.78
N SER A 238 -8.81 35.03 -15.40
CA SER A 238 -9.42 34.65 -14.12
C SER A 238 -8.43 34.62 -12.95
N GLY A 239 -7.14 34.36 -13.22
CA GLY A 239 -6.11 34.17 -12.20
C GLY A 239 -6.28 32.87 -11.40
N VAL A 240 -6.93 31.86 -11.99
CA VAL A 240 -7.09 30.52 -11.39
C VAL A 240 -5.79 29.73 -11.41
N THR A 241 -4.93 29.93 -12.40
CA THR A 241 -3.63 29.26 -12.53
C THR A 241 -2.49 30.27 -12.48
N ASP A 242 -1.37 29.86 -11.89
CA ASP A 242 -0.21 30.73 -11.66
C ASP A 242 0.75 30.74 -12.85
N TYR A 243 0.85 29.61 -13.56
CA TYR A 243 1.80 29.42 -14.66
C TYR A 243 1.12 28.86 -15.91
N LYS A 244 1.19 29.61 -17.02
CA LYS A 244 0.89 29.12 -18.38
C LYS A 244 2.17 28.64 -19.04
N VAL A 245 2.19 27.38 -19.47
CA VAL A 245 3.37 26.74 -20.10
C VAL A 245 2.99 26.10 -21.44
N PRO A 246 3.89 26.05 -22.44
CA PRO A 246 3.54 25.66 -23.80
C PRO A 246 3.31 24.16 -24.01
N ASP A 247 3.95 23.30 -23.21
CA ASP A 247 3.93 21.84 -23.40
C ASP A 247 4.21 21.08 -22.09
N ASP A 248 4.04 19.76 -22.15
CA ASP A 248 4.28 18.85 -21.01
C ASP A 248 5.74 18.93 -20.52
N GLU A 249 6.72 19.02 -21.42
CA GLU A 249 8.15 19.06 -21.07
C GLU A 249 8.50 20.31 -20.25
N THR A 250 8.08 21.48 -20.74
CA THR A 250 8.28 22.77 -20.07
C THR A 250 7.54 22.80 -18.73
N CYS A 251 6.34 22.21 -18.67
CA CYS A 251 5.58 22.08 -17.43
C CYS A 251 6.34 21.29 -16.37
N LEU A 252 6.84 20.10 -16.73
CA LEU A 252 7.56 19.23 -15.80
C LEU A 252 8.90 19.85 -15.37
N ASN A 253 9.62 20.51 -16.28
CA ASN A 253 10.82 21.28 -15.93
C ASN A 253 10.52 22.42 -14.94
N THR A 254 9.40 23.12 -15.13
CA THR A 254 8.96 24.17 -14.21
C THR A 254 8.65 23.59 -12.82
N ILE A 255 7.96 22.45 -12.73
CA ILE A 255 7.73 21.77 -11.44
C ILE A 255 9.06 21.42 -10.76
N ARG A 256 10.04 20.90 -11.51
CA ARG A 256 11.39 20.60 -10.98
C ARG A 256 12.04 21.87 -10.41
N ASP A 257 11.96 22.98 -11.14
CA ASP A 257 12.49 24.27 -10.70
C ASP A 257 11.81 24.80 -9.42
N LEU A 258 10.49 24.66 -9.29
CA LEU A 258 9.75 25.05 -8.09
C LEU A 258 10.18 24.19 -6.88
N MET A 259 10.30 22.88 -7.07
CA MET A 259 10.72 21.95 -6.02
C MET A 259 12.14 22.23 -5.50
N GLU A 260 13.04 22.73 -6.35
CA GLU A 260 14.41 23.11 -5.96
C GLU A 260 14.44 24.24 -4.92
N ARG A 261 13.45 25.14 -4.94
CA ARG A 261 13.41 26.39 -4.15
C ARG A 261 12.78 26.23 -2.75
N GLN A 262 12.33 25.03 -2.39
CA GLN A 262 11.62 24.78 -1.13
C GLN A 262 12.57 24.74 0.10
N GLY A 263 12.09 25.11 1.29
CA GLY A 263 12.79 24.84 2.56
C GLY A 263 12.79 23.35 2.95
N HIS A 264 13.46 22.98 4.05
CA HIS A 264 13.42 21.62 4.62
C HIS A 264 12.62 21.60 5.92
N PHE A 265 11.85 20.53 6.15
CA PHE A 265 11.24 20.28 7.46
C PHE A 265 12.28 19.81 8.49
N PRO A 266 12.05 20.06 9.79
CA PRO A 266 12.82 19.43 10.86
C PRO A 266 12.74 17.90 10.75
N GLN A 267 13.89 17.24 10.80
CA GLN A 267 13.96 15.79 10.73
C GLN A 267 13.56 15.13 12.06
N ALA A 268 12.93 13.96 11.98
CA ALA A 268 12.45 13.15 13.11
C ALA A 268 13.56 12.71 14.09
N GLY A 269 14.81 12.66 13.59
CA GLY A 269 15.98 12.24 14.37
C GLY A 269 16.10 10.74 14.54
N PHE A 270 15.59 9.93 13.60
CA PHE A 270 15.85 8.49 13.59
C PHE A 270 17.34 8.23 13.36
N ASP A 271 17.89 7.26 14.09
CA ASP A 271 19.31 6.96 14.02
C ASP A 271 19.67 6.20 12.72
N ARG A 272 20.60 6.77 11.94
CA ARG A 272 21.16 6.17 10.73
C ARG A 272 22.69 6.21 10.77
N ILE A 273 23.32 5.08 10.48
CA ILE A 273 24.78 4.99 10.26
C ILE A 273 25.07 4.73 8.78
N LYS A 274 26.36 4.67 8.42
CA LYS A 274 26.77 4.22 7.08
C LYS A 274 26.19 2.81 6.83
N PRO A 275 25.42 2.60 5.74
CA PRO A 275 24.83 1.30 5.44
C PRO A 275 25.91 0.22 5.25
N VAL A 276 25.59 -1.00 5.69
CA VAL A 276 26.39 -2.20 5.41
C VAL A 276 25.48 -3.23 4.74
N ALA A 277 25.95 -3.83 3.65
CA ALA A 277 25.20 -4.91 2.99
C ALA A 277 25.04 -6.11 3.94
N PRO A 278 23.94 -6.88 3.85
CA PRO A 278 23.84 -8.15 4.55
C PRO A 278 24.98 -9.10 4.16
N LYS A 279 25.49 -9.90 5.11
CA LYS A 279 26.49 -10.94 4.80
C LYS A 279 25.91 -12.07 3.96
N LYS A 280 24.59 -12.28 4.03
CA LYS A 280 23.85 -13.20 3.17
C LYS A 280 23.28 -12.47 1.96
N ALA A 281 23.44 -13.05 0.78
CA ALA A 281 22.89 -12.52 -0.45
C ALA A 281 21.34 -12.43 -0.36
N PRO A 282 20.70 -11.34 -0.81
CA PRO A 282 19.24 -11.21 -0.84
C PRO A 282 18.54 -12.35 -1.59
N GLU A 283 19.19 -12.95 -2.59
CA GLU A 283 18.70 -14.08 -3.39
C GLU A 283 18.39 -15.31 -2.52
N GLU A 284 19.10 -15.48 -1.40
CA GLU A 284 18.86 -16.58 -0.46
C GLU A 284 17.46 -16.54 0.17
N ILE A 285 16.77 -15.39 0.16
CA ILE A 285 15.38 -15.30 0.61
C ILE A 285 14.50 -16.30 -0.16
N LEU A 286 14.71 -16.41 -1.48
CA LEU A 286 13.92 -17.27 -2.36
C LEU A 286 14.19 -18.76 -2.08
N ARG A 287 15.38 -19.08 -1.55
CA ARG A 287 15.82 -20.43 -1.18
C ARG A 287 15.36 -20.84 0.23
N ILE A 288 15.01 -19.88 1.07
CA ILE A 288 14.58 -20.10 2.46
C ILE A 288 13.05 -20.14 2.56
N PHE A 289 12.35 -19.24 1.86
CA PHE A 289 10.91 -19.05 2.02
C PHE A 289 10.10 -20.04 1.17
N PRO A 290 9.18 -20.81 1.77
CA PRO A 290 8.39 -21.80 1.05
C PRO A 290 7.20 -21.17 0.30
N ASP A 291 6.81 -21.80 -0.79
CA ASP A 291 5.59 -21.52 -1.55
C ASP A 291 4.31 -21.79 -0.74
N SER A 292 4.35 -22.82 0.09
CA SER A 292 3.18 -23.34 0.79
C SER A 292 2.98 -22.66 2.14
N PRO A 293 1.78 -22.15 2.43
CA PRO A 293 1.50 -21.42 3.67
C PRO A 293 1.65 -22.26 4.94
N ALA A 294 1.65 -23.59 4.83
CA ALA A 294 1.77 -24.51 5.97
C ALA A 294 3.21 -24.94 6.28
N LYS A 295 4.16 -24.77 5.36
CA LYS A 295 5.54 -25.27 5.54
C LYS A 295 6.34 -24.35 6.46
N PRO A 296 7.05 -24.89 7.47
CA PRO A 296 7.95 -24.09 8.30
C PRO A 296 9.23 -23.74 7.53
N TYR A 297 9.87 -22.64 7.93
CA TYR A 297 11.19 -22.21 7.46
C TYR A 297 11.96 -21.54 8.58
N ASN A 298 13.27 -21.37 8.39
CA ASN A 298 14.11 -20.70 9.38
C ASN A 298 13.96 -19.17 9.26
N THR A 299 13.12 -18.61 10.13
CA THR A 299 12.85 -17.16 10.16
C THR A 299 14.10 -16.33 10.44
N VAL A 300 15.03 -16.82 11.29
CA VAL A 300 16.27 -16.08 11.59
C VAL A 300 17.20 -16.01 10.38
N GLU A 301 17.34 -17.10 9.63
CA GLU A 301 18.17 -17.11 8.42
C GLU A 301 17.59 -16.21 7.33
N LEU A 302 16.26 -16.06 7.25
CA LEU A 302 15.60 -15.09 6.37
C LEU A 302 15.89 -13.65 6.80
N LEU A 303 15.77 -13.33 8.09
CA LEU A 303 16.10 -11.98 8.61
C LEU A 303 17.54 -11.57 8.30
N LYS A 304 18.49 -12.52 8.35
CA LYS A 304 19.89 -12.27 8.02
C LYS A 304 20.11 -11.82 6.57
N CYS A 305 19.19 -12.10 5.65
CA CYS A 305 19.25 -11.60 4.28
C CYS A 305 18.73 -10.16 4.14
N LEU A 306 18.04 -9.63 5.15
CA LEU A 306 17.42 -8.29 5.12
C LEU A 306 18.24 -7.24 5.86
N VAL A 307 18.89 -7.62 6.97
CA VAL A 307 19.53 -6.69 7.91
C VAL A 307 21.02 -6.48 7.62
N ASP A 308 21.51 -5.28 7.91
CA ASP A 308 22.91 -4.89 7.76
C ASP A 308 23.83 -5.85 8.51
N ASP A 309 24.93 -6.25 7.85
CA ASP A 309 25.93 -7.19 8.38
C ASP A 309 25.34 -8.56 8.81
N SER A 310 24.09 -8.86 8.42
CA SER A 310 23.30 -9.99 8.93
C SER A 310 23.25 -10.04 10.47
N HIS A 311 23.35 -8.89 11.13
CA HIS A 311 23.42 -8.78 12.59
C HIS A 311 22.05 -8.52 13.22
N LEU A 312 21.71 -9.34 14.22
CA LEU A 312 20.46 -9.25 15.00
C LEU A 312 20.78 -9.26 16.49
N THR A 313 20.30 -8.25 17.20
CA THR A 313 20.32 -8.24 18.68
C THR A 313 18.94 -8.66 19.19
N PHE A 314 18.81 -9.94 19.57
CA PHE A 314 17.53 -10.52 20.00
C PHE A 314 17.06 -9.96 21.35
N TYR A 315 15.80 -9.55 21.42
CA TYR A 315 15.10 -9.21 22.65
C TYR A 315 14.33 -10.42 23.17
N LYS A 316 14.49 -10.76 24.45
CA LYS A 316 13.85 -11.93 25.10
C LYS A 316 13.95 -13.19 24.22
N LYS A 317 15.16 -13.54 23.76
CA LYS A 317 15.41 -14.67 22.83
C LYS A 317 14.76 -15.98 23.27
N ASP A 318 14.79 -16.27 24.58
CA ASP A 318 14.34 -17.55 25.13
C ASP A 318 12.89 -17.57 25.64
N TYR A 319 12.14 -16.47 25.49
CA TYR A 319 10.75 -16.33 25.95
C TYR A 319 9.83 -15.98 24.76
N GLY A 320 8.59 -16.49 24.74
CA GLY A 320 7.62 -16.19 23.68
C GLY A 320 8.18 -16.43 22.27
N LYS A 321 8.71 -17.64 22.03
CA LYS A 321 9.58 -17.95 20.87
C LYS A 321 8.85 -18.02 19.52
N THR A 322 7.51 -17.99 19.53
CA THR A 322 6.70 -17.93 18.30
C THR A 322 6.64 -16.52 17.69
N ILE A 323 7.09 -15.49 18.41
CA ILE A 323 7.41 -14.17 17.86
C ILE A 323 8.87 -13.84 18.17
N ILE A 324 9.63 -13.50 17.12
CA ILE A 324 10.98 -12.98 17.26
C ILE A 324 10.90 -11.45 17.33
N CYS A 325 11.53 -10.89 18.36
CA CYS A 325 11.76 -9.46 18.48
C CYS A 325 13.27 -9.22 18.47
N ALA A 326 13.75 -8.31 17.62
CA ALA A 326 15.18 -8.00 17.54
C ALA A 326 15.42 -6.55 17.13
N TYR A 327 16.49 -5.97 17.66
CA TYR A 327 17.07 -4.76 17.09
C TYR A 327 18.00 -5.14 15.93
N ALA A 328 17.95 -4.34 14.87
CA ALA A 328 18.80 -4.52 13.71
C ALA A 328 19.02 -3.17 13.01
N ARG A 329 19.73 -3.20 11.88
CA ARG A 329 19.75 -2.08 10.94
C ARG A 329 19.33 -2.52 9.55
N ILE A 330 18.66 -1.62 8.84
CA ILE A 330 18.31 -1.78 7.43
C ILE A 330 18.70 -0.50 6.70
N ASP A 331 19.66 -0.60 5.79
CA ASP A 331 20.23 0.54 5.06
C ASP A 331 20.76 1.63 6.00
N GLY A 332 21.46 1.20 7.05
CA GLY A 332 21.98 2.05 8.12
C GLY A 332 20.95 2.47 9.17
N TRP A 333 19.65 2.41 8.87
CA TRP A 333 18.58 2.82 9.80
C TRP A 333 18.43 1.83 10.94
N SER A 334 18.40 2.32 12.18
CA SER A 334 18.05 1.49 13.34
C SER A 334 16.57 1.06 13.25
N VAL A 335 16.30 -0.24 13.38
CA VAL A 335 14.93 -0.80 13.31
C VAL A 335 14.66 -1.78 14.44
N GLY A 336 13.41 -1.83 14.88
CA GLY A 336 12.87 -2.85 15.77
C GLY A 336 12.00 -3.82 14.98
N ILE A 337 12.46 -5.06 14.83
CA ILE A 337 11.77 -6.09 14.05
C ILE A 337 10.85 -6.90 14.97
N VAL A 338 9.60 -7.08 14.54
CA VAL A 338 8.62 -8.01 15.13
C VAL A 338 8.18 -8.97 14.03
N VAL A 339 8.52 -10.25 14.14
CA VAL A 339 8.22 -11.25 13.11
C VAL A 339 7.65 -12.53 13.69
N ASN A 340 6.67 -13.11 13.01
CA ASN A 340 6.16 -14.44 13.36
C ASN A 340 7.22 -15.50 13.04
N ASN A 341 7.56 -16.34 14.01
CA ASN A 341 8.46 -17.45 13.81
C ASN A 341 7.69 -18.66 13.31
N ARG A 342 8.11 -19.27 12.21
CA ARG A 342 7.42 -20.43 11.60
C ARG A 342 7.97 -21.77 12.04
N GLU A 343 9.07 -21.79 12.78
CA GLU A 343 9.59 -23.02 13.38
C GLU A 343 8.74 -23.46 14.58
N VAL A 344 8.63 -24.78 14.79
CA VAL A 344 8.07 -25.32 16.03
C VAL A 344 9.08 -25.10 17.14
N VAL A 345 8.62 -24.52 18.25
CA VAL A 345 9.49 -24.15 19.38
C VAL A 345 9.00 -24.80 20.66
N LYS A 346 9.91 -24.90 21.65
CA LYS A 346 9.58 -25.37 23.00
C LYS A 346 9.76 -24.25 24.02
N SER A 347 8.78 -24.09 24.89
CA SER A 347 8.88 -23.23 26.06
C SER A 347 9.85 -23.82 27.09
N ALA A 348 10.30 -23.01 28.05
CA ALA A 348 11.12 -23.50 29.16
C ALA A 348 10.42 -24.58 30.01
N LYS A 349 9.07 -24.63 29.97
CA LYS A 349 8.25 -25.66 30.62
C LYS A 349 8.10 -26.94 29.78
N GLY A 350 8.76 -27.03 28.63
CA GLY A 350 8.70 -28.18 27.73
C GLY A 350 7.48 -28.22 26.81
N GLU A 351 6.62 -27.21 26.85
CA GLU A 351 5.43 -27.13 25.99
C GLU A 351 5.81 -26.84 24.55
N MET A 352 5.33 -27.68 23.63
CA MET A 352 5.49 -27.48 22.20
C MET A 352 4.52 -26.39 21.73
N GLN A 353 5.05 -25.41 21.00
CA GLN A 353 4.30 -24.30 20.43
C GLN A 353 4.45 -24.32 18.90
N PHE A 354 3.32 -24.18 18.21
CA PHE A 354 3.28 -24.19 16.75
C PHE A 354 3.78 -22.86 16.18
N GLY A 355 4.58 -22.92 15.12
CA GLY A 355 5.04 -21.72 14.41
C GLY A 355 3.88 -20.94 13.78
N GLY A 356 4.02 -19.62 13.68
CA GLY A 356 3.01 -18.66 13.19
C GLY A 356 1.80 -18.45 14.10
N VAL A 357 1.72 -19.15 15.24
CA VAL A 357 0.66 -18.96 16.24
C VAL A 357 1.14 -18.00 17.33
N ILE A 358 0.31 -17.03 17.69
CA ILE A 358 0.57 -16.10 18.79
C ILE A 358 0.06 -16.73 20.10
N TYR A 359 0.97 -16.93 21.04
CA TYR A 359 0.72 -17.36 22.41
C TYR A 359 0.81 -16.16 23.38
N SER A 360 0.21 -16.27 24.57
CA SER A 360 0.25 -15.23 25.61
C SER A 360 1.65 -14.67 25.88
N ASP A 361 2.66 -15.53 26.00
CA ASP A 361 4.04 -15.14 26.25
C ASP A 361 4.66 -14.37 25.06
N SER A 362 4.35 -14.79 23.83
CA SER A 362 4.78 -14.08 22.62
C SER A 362 4.11 -12.71 22.46
N ALA A 363 2.82 -12.59 22.81
CA ALA A 363 2.10 -11.32 22.81
C ALA A 363 2.64 -10.35 23.86
N ASP A 364 2.87 -10.82 25.11
CA ASP A 364 3.46 -10.01 26.18
C ASP A 364 4.87 -9.51 25.81
N LYS A 365 5.70 -10.40 25.24
CA LYS A 365 7.03 -10.06 24.72
C LYS A 365 6.96 -8.95 23.67
N ALA A 366 6.12 -9.13 22.64
CA ALA A 366 6.02 -8.20 21.53
C ALA A 366 5.48 -6.83 22.00
N ALA A 367 4.44 -6.82 22.83
CA ALA A 367 3.88 -5.61 23.42
C ALA A 367 4.98 -4.78 24.12
N ARG A 368 5.79 -5.42 24.97
CA ARG A 368 6.87 -4.71 25.67
C ARG A 368 7.98 -4.25 24.74
N PHE A 369 8.32 -5.02 23.71
CA PHE A 369 9.31 -4.61 22.73
C PHE A 369 8.87 -3.36 21.94
N ILE A 370 7.61 -3.33 21.49
CA ILE A 370 7.00 -2.19 20.80
C ILE A 370 7.06 -0.92 21.66
N MET A 371 6.72 -1.04 22.95
CA MET A 371 6.82 0.08 23.90
C MET A 371 8.26 0.60 24.06
N ILE A 372 9.24 -0.30 24.14
CA ILE A 372 10.67 0.09 24.24
C ILE A 372 11.13 0.79 22.96
N CYS A 373 10.76 0.28 21.78
CA CYS A 373 11.10 0.92 20.50
C CYS A 373 10.51 2.34 20.41
N ASN A 374 9.27 2.53 20.86
CA ASN A 374 8.66 3.87 20.96
C ASN A 374 9.46 4.80 21.87
N GLN A 375 9.82 4.34 23.07
CA GLN A 375 10.62 5.15 24.01
C GLN A 375 12.00 5.53 23.46
N LYS A 376 12.57 4.68 22.60
CA LYS A 376 13.88 4.90 21.95
C LYS A 376 13.77 5.59 20.58
N LYS A 377 12.56 5.95 20.12
CA LYS A 377 12.31 6.45 18.76
C LYS A 377 12.88 5.55 17.65
N ILE A 378 12.68 4.24 17.79
CA ILE A 378 13.13 3.25 16.79
C ILE A 378 11.94 2.86 15.90
N PRO A 379 11.99 3.08 14.57
CA PRO A 379 11.02 2.57 13.62
C PRO A 379 10.75 1.06 13.78
N LEU A 380 9.49 0.66 13.63
CA LEU A 380 9.07 -0.74 13.77
C LEU A 380 8.84 -1.39 12.40
N VAL A 381 9.35 -2.61 12.24
CA VAL A 381 9.14 -3.45 11.06
C VAL A 381 8.42 -4.72 11.47
N PHE A 382 7.21 -4.90 10.95
CA PHE A 382 6.38 -6.08 11.15
C PHE A 382 6.47 -6.99 9.93
N LEU A 383 6.84 -8.24 10.14
CA LEU A 383 6.91 -9.26 9.09
C LEU A 383 5.87 -10.34 9.40
N HIS A 384 4.80 -10.38 8.61
CA HIS A 384 3.66 -11.26 8.85
C HIS A 384 3.89 -12.64 8.23
N ASP A 385 3.72 -13.65 9.06
CA ASP A 385 3.34 -15.00 8.65
C ASP A 385 2.58 -15.64 9.81
N VAL A 386 1.39 -15.08 10.07
CA VAL A 386 0.56 -15.34 11.24
C VAL A 386 -0.70 -16.10 10.87
N THR A 387 -0.91 -17.22 11.55
CA THR A 387 -2.10 -18.07 11.39
C THR A 387 -3.19 -17.80 12.42
N GLY A 388 -2.90 -16.99 13.44
CA GLY A 388 -3.84 -16.57 14.48
C GLY A 388 -3.26 -16.70 15.89
N PHE A 389 -4.13 -16.59 16.89
CA PHE A 389 -3.80 -16.83 18.29
C PHE A 389 -4.02 -18.30 18.66
N MET A 390 -3.35 -18.77 19.72
CA MET A 390 -3.59 -20.12 20.25
C MET A 390 -5.01 -20.24 20.79
N VAL A 391 -5.69 -21.34 20.48
CA VAL A 391 -7.06 -21.61 20.92
C VAL A 391 -7.10 -22.67 22.04
N GLY A 392 -8.26 -22.80 22.69
CA GLY A 392 -8.54 -23.85 23.67
C GLY A 392 -8.60 -23.35 25.12
N SER A 393 -9.27 -24.13 25.98
CA SER A 393 -9.60 -23.74 27.36
C SER A 393 -8.39 -23.29 28.17
N ARG A 394 -7.23 -23.95 28.01
CA ARG A 394 -6.00 -23.57 28.71
C ARG A 394 -5.51 -22.17 28.31
N SER A 395 -5.60 -21.81 27.03
CA SER A 395 -5.22 -20.49 26.53
C SER A 395 -6.19 -19.42 27.02
N GLU A 396 -7.49 -19.71 26.94
CA GLU A 396 -8.55 -18.80 27.39
C GLU A 396 -8.48 -18.53 28.90
N HIS A 397 -8.41 -19.58 29.72
CA HIS A 397 -8.27 -19.44 31.18
C HIS A 397 -6.94 -18.80 31.58
N GLY A 398 -5.91 -18.93 30.73
CA GLY A 398 -4.63 -18.24 30.88
C GLY A 398 -4.68 -16.74 30.57
N GLY A 399 -5.79 -16.23 30.02
CA GLY A 399 -5.97 -14.82 29.70
C GLY A 399 -5.41 -14.39 28.35
N ILE A 400 -5.37 -15.29 27.35
CA ILE A 400 -4.81 -14.96 26.02
C ILE A 400 -5.45 -13.73 25.37
N ILE A 401 -6.73 -13.48 25.62
CA ILE A 401 -7.45 -12.29 25.14
C ILE A 401 -6.81 -11.01 25.69
N LYS A 402 -6.53 -10.93 27.00
CA LYS A 402 -5.93 -9.72 27.60
C LYS A 402 -4.47 -9.53 27.15
N ASP A 403 -3.73 -10.61 26.94
CA ASP A 403 -2.35 -10.53 26.44
C ASP A 403 -2.31 -10.09 24.97
N GLY A 404 -3.23 -10.61 24.14
CA GLY A 404 -3.42 -10.14 22.77
C GLY A 404 -3.84 -8.67 22.72
N ALA A 405 -4.80 -8.27 23.56
CA ALA A 405 -5.24 -6.88 23.69
C ALA A 405 -4.10 -5.94 24.09
N LYS A 406 -3.19 -6.37 24.98
CA LYS A 406 -1.99 -5.62 25.38
C LYS A 406 -1.07 -5.35 24.18
N MET A 407 -0.86 -6.34 23.32
CA MET A 407 -0.06 -6.18 22.09
C MET A 407 -0.75 -5.25 21.09
N VAL A 408 -2.03 -5.47 20.82
CA VAL A 408 -2.83 -4.62 19.90
C VAL A 408 -2.82 -3.17 20.38
N ASN A 409 -3.02 -2.93 21.67
CA ASN A 409 -2.95 -1.59 22.25
C ASN A 409 -1.58 -0.92 22.04
N ALA A 410 -0.48 -1.66 22.26
CA ALA A 410 0.86 -1.14 22.02
C ALA A 410 1.11 -0.79 20.53
N VAL A 411 0.56 -1.58 19.60
CA VAL A 411 0.62 -1.31 18.14
C VAL A 411 -0.18 -0.06 17.79
N SER A 412 -1.43 0.03 18.23
CA SER A 412 -2.34 1.15 17.96
C SER A 412 -1.78 2.48 18.43
N ASN A 413 -1.22 2.52 19.64
CA ASN A 413 -0.71 3.75 20.25
C ASN A 413 0.75 4.06 19.89
N SER A 414 1.37 3.25 19.02
CA SER A 414 2.75 3.46 18.61
C SER A 414 2.88 4.70 17.71
N THR A 415 3.74 5.62 18.13
CA THR A 415 4.02 6.92 17.49
C THR A 415 5.24 6.89 16.56
N VAL A 416 6.13 5.90 16.73
CA VAL A 416 7.20 5.64 15.75
C VAL A 416 6.60 5.08 14.45
N PRO A 417 7.20 5.35 13.28
CA PRO A 417 6.71 4.82 12.02
C PRO A 417 6.76 3.29 12.02
N LYS A 418 5.71 2.69 11.47
CA LYS A 418 5.51 1.24 11.38
C LYS A 418 5.49 0.84 9.91
N PHE A 419 6.16 -0.25 9.57
CA PHE A 419 6.20 -0.81 8.22
C PHE A 419 5.79 -2.28 8.28
N SER A 420 4.84 -2.69 7.45
CA SER A 420 4.28 -4.03 7.48
C SER A 420 4.53 -4.77 6.17
N ILE A 421 5.13 -5.96 6.25
CA ILE A 421 5.43 -6.81 5.10
C ILE A 421 4.68 -8.12 5.32
N VAL A 422 3.70 -8.39 4.48
CA VAL A 422 2.99 -9.66 4.48
C VAL A 422 3.76 -10.66 3.62
N MET A 423 4.53 -11.54 4.26
CA MET A 423 5.37 -12.52 3.55
C MET A 423 4.56 -13.76 3.18
N GLY A 424 3.77 -14.25 4.15
CA GLY A 424 2.92 -15.44 4.03
C GLY A 424 1.53 -15.14 4.56
N ASN A 425 1.13 -15.79 5.64
CA ASN A 425 -0.22 -15.67 6.17
C ASN A 425 -0.43 -14.35 6.94
N SER A 426 -1.61 -13.75 6.80
CA SER A 426 -2.12 -12.71 7.70
C SER A 426 -3.60 -12.96 7.98
N TYR A 427 -3.86 -13.76 9.03
CA TYR A 427 -5.22 -14.21 9.37
C TYR A 427 -5.75 -13.65 10.69
N GLY A 428 -7.04 -13.30 10.68
CA GLY A 428 -7.86 -13.00 11.86
C GLY A 428 -7.23 -11.99 12.81
N ALA A 429 -7.30 -12.27 14.11
CA ALA A 429 -6.72 -11.41 15.15
C ALA A 429 -5.19 -11.28 15.05
N GLY A 430 -4.52 -12.22 14.38
CA GLY A 430 -3.09 -12.13 14.11
C GLY A 430 -2.74 -10.94 13.21
N ASN A 431 -3.56 -10.64 12.21
CA ASN A 431 -3.40 -9.46 11.35
C ASN A 431 -3.44 -8.16 12.17
N TYR A 432 -4.26 -8.11 13.22
CA TYR A 432 -4.38 -6.95 14.10
C TYR A 432 -3.11 -6.76 14.93
N ALA A 433 -2.68 -7.82 15.62
CA ALA A 433 -1.51 -7.81 16.48
C ALA A 433 -0.22 -7.50 15.73
N MET A 434 -0.13 -7.87 14.45
CA MET A 434 1.05 -7.65 13.61
C MET A 434 1.02 -6.32 12.83
N CYS A 435 0.16 -5.35 13.18
CA CYS A 435 0.07 -4.06 12.49
C CYS A 435 -0.41 -4.16 11.02
N GLY A 436 -1.54 -4.83 10.80
CA GLY A 436 -2.24 -4.81 9.50
C GLY A 436 -2.76 -3.41 9.11
N LYS A 437 -3.39 -3.31 7.94
CA LYS A 437 -3.79 -2.02 7.31
C LYS A 437 -4.54 -1.04 8.24
N ALA A 438 -5.36 -1.55 9.16
CA ALA A 438 -6.16 -0.74 10.08
C ALA A 438 -5.37 -0.11 11.26
N TYR A 439 -4.06 -0.35 11.34
CA TYR A 439 -3.18 0.15 12.40
C TYR A 439 -2.18 1.18 11.86
N ASP A 440 -2.49 1.75 10.70
CA ASP A 440 -1.78 2.85 10.04
C ASP A 440 -0.25 2.63 9.96
N PRO A 441 0.21 1.51 9.35
CA PRO A 441 1.59 1.43 8.92
C PRO A 441 1.83 2.46 7.81
N ARG A 442 2.98 3.13 7.86
CA ARG A 442 3.38 4.13 6.85
C ARG A 442 3.37 3.54 5.46
N LEU A 443 3.87 2.31 5.34
CA LEU A 443 3.73 1.47 4.15
C LEU A 443 3.39 0.04 4.56
N ILE A 444 2.51 -0.60 3.80
CA ILE A 444 2.19 -2.03 3.93
C ILE A 444 2.28 -2.70 2.58
N VAL A 445 3.13 -3.71 2.45
CA VAL A 445 3.36 -4.45 1.19
C VAL A 445 3.18 -5.94 1.38
N ALA A 446 2.93 -6.66 0.29
CA ALA A 446 2.81 -8.11 0.29
C ALA A 446 3.88 -8.75 -0.61
N TRP A 447 4.30 -9.95 -0.27
CA TRP A 447 5.00 -10.84 -1.19
C TRP A 447 4.00 -11.56 -2.11
N PRO A 448 4.44 -12.12 -3.26
CA PRO A 448 3.56 -12.85 -4.18
C PRO A 448 2.92 -14.10 -3.56
N THR A 449 3.49 -14.60 -2.47
CA THR A 449 3.06 -15.76 -1.68
C THR A 449 2.06 -15.42 -0.57
N ALA A 450 1.80 -14.13 -0.33
CA ALA A 450 1.01 -13.68 0.82
C ALA A 450 -0.46 -14.08 0.72
N HIS A 451 -1.09 -14.37 1.86
CA HIS A 451 -2.52 -14.64 1.96
C HIS A 451 -3.15 -13.81 3.08
N ILE A 452 -4.21 -13.06 2.78
CA ILE A 452 -4.85 -12.12 3.70
C ILE A 452 -6.34 -12.44 3.79
N ALA A 453 -6.82 -12.81 4.98
CA ALA A 453 -8.22 -13.17 5.18
C ALA A 453 -8.63 -13.10 6.66
N VAL A 454 -9.94 -13.18 6.93
CA VAL A 454 -10.44 -13.28 8.31
C VAL A 454 -10.05 -14.62 8.97
N MET A 455 -9.97 -15.71 8.20
CA MET A 455 -9.47 -17.02 8.64
C MET A 455 -8.95 -17.83 7.44
N GLY A 456 -8.33 -18.99 7.69
CA GLY A 456 -7.85 -19.86 6.61
C GLY A 456 -9.00 -20.45 5.77
N GLY A 457 -8.79 -20.59 4.46
CA GLY A 457 -9.84 -20.95 3.49
C GLY A 457 -10.59 -22.24 3.83
N ALA A 458 -9.87 -23.32 4.15
CA ALA A 458 -10.48 -24.61 4.51
C ALA A 458 -11.34 -24.55 5.79
N GLN A 459 -11.00 -23.66 6.73
CA GLN A 459 -11.79 -23.46 7.96
C GLN A 459 -13.07 -22.67 7.64
N ALA A 460 -12.93 -21.55 6.91
CA ALA A 460 -14.06 -20.73 6.49
C ALA A 460 -15.07 -21.53 5.67
N ALA A 461 -14.58 -22.31 4.70
CA ALA A 461 -15.43 -23.07 3.79
C ALA A 461 -16.29 -24.09 4.53
N LYS A 462 -15.72 -24.82 5.49
CA LYS A 462 -16.46 -25.78 6.33
C LYS A 462 -17.52 -25.10 7.18
N THR A 463 -17.21 -23.95 7.79
CA THR A 463 -18.18 -23.20 8.60
C THR A 463 -19.31 -22.64 7.75
N LEU A 464 -19.00 -22.05 6.58
CA LEU A 464 -20.00 -21.54 5.65
C LEU A 464 -20.89 -22.67 5.11
N LEU A 465 -20.31 -23.83 4.79
CA LEU A 465 -21.07 -25.00 4.40
C LEU A 465 -22.07 -25.40 5.50
N GLN A 466 -21.62 -25.51 6.75
CA GLN A 466 -22.50 -25.86 7.88
C GLN A 466 -23.67 -24.89 8.02
N ILE A 467 -23.43 -23.57 7.90
CA ILE A 467 -24.47 -22.54 7.97
C ILE A 467 -25.46 -22.67 6.81
N GLN A 468 -24.97 -22.85 5.58
CA GLN A 468 -25.83 -22.97 4.40
C GLN A 468 -26.66 -24.26 4.42
N VAL A 469 -26.05 -25.39 4.81
CA VAL A 469 -26.73 -26.67 4.97
C VAL A 469 -27.83 -26.55 6.05
N ALA A 470 -27.53 -25.94 7.19
CA ALA A 470 -28.52 -25.71 8.25
C ALA A 470 -29.67 -24.83 7.77
N GLY A 471 -29.38 -23.73 7.05
CA GLY A 471 -30.39 -22.83 6.49
C GLY A 471 -31.29 -23.49 5.44
N ARG A 472 -30.71 -24.33 4.56
CA ARG A 472 -31.46 -25.10 3.56
C ARG A 472 -32.34 -26.16 4.23
N LYS A 473 -31.81 -26.90 5.22
CA LYS A 473 -32.60 -27.85 6.02
C LYS A 473 -33.76 -27.18 6.76
N ALA A 474 -33.55 -25.98 7.31
CA ALA A 474 -34.61 -25.20 7.96
C ALA A 474 -35.75 -24.78 6.99
N ARG A 475 -35.46 -24.66 5.69
CA ARG A 475 -36.46 -24.42 4.64
C ARG A 475 -37.09 -25.70 4.05
N GLY A 476 -36.81 -26.86 4.64
CA GLY A 476 -37.33 -28.15 4.19
C GLY A 476 -36.61 -28.74 2.97
N GLU A 477 -35.50 -28.15 2.55
CA GLU A 477 -34.70 -28.66 1.43
C GLU A 477 -33.92 -29.91 1.87
N LYS A 478 -33.96 -30.97 1.05
CA LYS A 478 -33.11 -32.16 1.23
C LYS A 478 -31.87 -32.01 0.35
N LEU A 479 -30.72 -31.88 0.98
CA LEU A 479 -29.42 -31.88 0.30
C LEU A 479 -28.90 -33.31 0.21
N SER A 480 -28.47 -33.72 -0.98
CA SER A 480 -27.68 -34.94 -1.15
C SER A 480 -26.23 -34.69 -0.75
N SER A 481 -25.46 -35.75 -0.50
CA SER A 481 -24.02 -35.63 -0.24
C SER A 481 -23.25 -35.02 -1.41
N SER A 482 -23.74 -35.20 -2.65
CA SER A 482 -23.15 -34.58 -3.84
C SER A 482 -23.38 -33.06 -3.85
N ASP A 483 -24.57 -32.61 -3.44
CA ASP A 483 -24.88 -31.18 -3.36
C ASP A 483 -24.03 -30.49 -2.29
N GLU A 484 -23.81 -31.16 -1.15
CA GLU A 484 -22.94 -30.63 -0.09
C GLU A 484 -21.47 -30.54 -0.54
N GLN A 485 -21.00 -31.50 -1.34
CA GLN A 485 -19.63 -31.48 -1.85
C GLN A 485 -19.43 -30.36 -2.88
N GLN A 486 -20.34 -30.23 -3.85
CA GLN A 486 -20.26 -29.15 -4.84
C GLN A 486 -20.35 -27.77 -4.17
N LEU A 487 -21.22 -27.64 -3.17
CA LEU A 487 -21.32 -26.42 -2.38
C LEU A 487 -20.03 -26.10 -1.63
N LEU A 488 -19.36 -27.11 -1.07
CA LEU A 488 -18.06 -26.93 -0.42
C LEU A 488 -16.99 -26.47 -1.41
N GLU A 489 -16.94 -27.06 -2.60
CA GLU A 489 -15.99 -26.70 -3.66
C GLU A 489 -16.19 -25.25 -4.11
N ASP A 490 -17.43 -24.85 -4.40
CA ASP A 490 -17.79 -23.48 -4.81
C ASP A 490 -17.42 -22.45 -3.72
N ILE A 491 -17.75 -22.75 -2.45
CA ILE A 491 -17.41 -21.88 -1.33
C ILE A 491 -15.89 -21.78 -1.17
N THR A 492 -15.17 -22.90 -1.30
CA THR A 492 -13.71 -22.94 -1.14
C THR A 492 -13.05 -22.10 -2.22
N GLN A 493 -13.40 -22.29 -3.49
CA GLN A 493 -12.82 -21.55 -4.60
C GLN A 493 -13.10 -20.04 -4.49
N ARG A 494 -14.34 -19.66 -4.14
CA ARG A 494 -14.71 -18.25 -3.92
C ARG A 494 -13.94 -17.63 -2.77
N TYR A 495 -13.70 -18.37 -1.69
CA TYR A 495 -12.99 -17.84 -0.54
C TYR A 495 -11.49 -17.72 -0.83
N GLU A 496 -10.88 -18.75 -1.45
CA GLU A 496 -9.46 -18.76 -1.82
C GLU A 496 -9.10 -17.61 -2.74
N SER A 497 -9.94 -17.30 -3.74
CA SER A 497 -9.69 -16.17 -4.66
C SER A 497 -9.61 -14.82 -3.93
N GLN A 498 -10.39 -14.65 -2.86
CA GLN A 498 -10.41 -13.44 -2.03
C GLN A 498 -9.24 -13.34 -1.06
N THR A 499 -8.50 -14.44 -0.84
CA THR A 499 -7.34 -14.44 0.06
C THR A 499 -6.03 -14.04 -0.62
N THR A 500 -6.01 -14.03 -1.95
CA THR A 500 -4.79 -13.82 -2.75
C THR A 500 -4.22 -12.40 -2.57
N PRO A 501 -2.91 -12.20 -2.78
CA PRO A 501 -2.32 -10.87 -2.65
C PRO A 501 -2.81 -9.93 -3.76
N TYR A 502 -3.20 -10.48 -4.92
CA TYR A 502 -3.79 -9.74 -6.04
C TYR A 502 -5.16 -9.17 -5.70
N TYR A 503 -6.03 -9.96 -5.06
CA TYR A 503 -7.34 -9.48 -4.62
C TYR A 503 -7.20 -8.35 -3.58
N ALA A 504 -6.25 -8.51 -2.65
CA ALA A 504 -5.93 -7.52 -1.63
C ALA A 504 -5.35 -6.23 -2.23
N ALA A 505 -4.39 -6.33 -3.16
CA ALA A 505 -3.77 -5.18 -3.81
C ALA A 505 -4.75 -4.44 -4.75
N ALA A 506 -5.64 -5.15 -5.43
CA ALA A 506 -6.71 -4.56 -6.24
C ALA A 506 -7.62 -3.62 -5.47
N ARG A 507 -7.77 -3.88 -4.17
CA ARG A 507 -8.61 -3.12 -3.24
C ARG A 507 -7.81 -2.22 -2.31
N LEU A 508 -6.50 -2.04 -2.53
CA LEU A 508 -5.61 -1.25 -1.67
C LEU A 508 -5.66 -1.66 -0.19
N TRP A 509 -5.70 -2.96 0.08
CA TRP A 509 -5.43 -3.50 1.42
C TRP A 509 -3.93 -3.55 1.71
N VAL A 510 -3.15 -3.65 0.64
CA VAL A 510 -1.69 -3.46 0.62
C VAL A 510 -1.35 -2.43 -0.44
N ASP A 511 -0.26 -1.71 -0.24
CA ASP A 511 0.24 -0.65 -1.12
C ASP A 511 0.95 -1.22 -2.35
N ALA A 512 1.55 -2.41 -2.26
CA ALA A 512 2.15 -3.10 -3.41
C ALA A 512 2.30 -4.61 -3.16
N ILE A 513 2.41 -5.37 -4.26
CA ILE A 513 2.99 -6.71 -4.26
C ILE A 513 4.43 -6.56 -4.76
N ILE A 514 5.40 -6.96 -3.95
CA ILE A 514 6.82 -6.71 -4.21
C ILE A 514 7.60 -7.99 -4.38
N ASP A 515 8.69 -7.95 -5.14
CA ASP A 515 9.70 -9.00 -5.09
C ASP A 515 10.25 -9.10 -3.65
N PRO A 516 10.34 -10.30 -3.05
CA PRO A 516 10.89 -10.48 -1.70
C PRO A 516 12.25 -9.80 -1.49
N ARG A 517 13.09 -9.73 -2.53
CA ARG A 517 14.41 -9.09 -2.51
C ARG A 517 14.33 -7.56 -2.39
N ALA A 518 13.24 -6.95 -2.85
CA ALA A 518 13.00 -5.50 -2.76
C ALA A 518 12.57 -5.04 -1.37
N THR A 519 12.27 -5.96 -0.45
CA THR A 519 11.79 -5.65 0.92
C THR A 519 12.66 -4.61 1.64
N ARG A 520 13.98 -4.73 1.49
CA ARG A 520 14.95 -3.82 2.13
C ARG A 520 14.82 -2.38 1.63
N GLN A 521 14.58 -2.19 0.32
CA GLN A 521 14.41 -0.88 -0.30
C GLN A 521 13.13 -0.21 0.19
N TRP A 522 12.01 -0.94 0.21
CA TRP A 522 10.72 -0.42 0.68
C TRP A 522 10.77 0.06 2.13
N ILE A 523 11.50 -0.66 3.00
CA ILE A 523 11.71 -0.24 4.38
C ILE A 523 12.59 1.03 4.44
N SER A 524 13.71 1.07 3.70
CA SER A 524 14.60 2.23 3.74
C SER A 524 13.93 3.50 3.21
N GLU A 525 13.29 3.43 2.04
CA GLU A 525 12.57 4.57 1.46
C GLU A 525 11.39 5.01 2.32
N GLY A 526 10.71 4.07 2.97
CA GLY A 526 9.67 4.38 3.94
C GLY A 526 10.19 5.10 5.19
N ILE A 527 11.35 4.70 5.72
CA ILE A 527 11.98 5.39 6.87
C ILE A 527 12.48 6.78 6.46
N LYS A 528 13.06 6.92 5.26
CA LYS A 528 13.42 8.23 4.69
C LYS A 528 12.19 9.14 4.60
N ALA A 529 11.08 8.64 4.08
CA ALA A 529 9.82 9.38 4.03
C ALA A 529 9.39 9.83 5.42
N ALA A 530 9.28 8.89 6.36
CA ALA A 530 8.85 9.16 7.73
C ALA A 530 9.78 10.10 8.50
N SER A 531 11.04 10.24 8.09
CA SER A 531 12.02 11.13 8.73
C SER A 531 11.66 12.61 8.57
N ASN A 532 10.80 12.99 7.63
CA ASN A 532 10.35 14.37 7.46
C ASN A 532 9.20 14.76 8.42
N ALA A 533 8.62 13.80 9.15
CA ALA A 533 7.56 14.02 10.12
C ALA A 533 8.08 13.90 11.56
N PRO A 534 7.75 14.85 12.47
CA PRO A 534 8.15 14.73 13.86
C PRO A 534 7.50 13.53 14.53
N VAL A 535 8.25 12.85 15.40
CA VAL A 535 7.72 11.75 16.23
C VAL A 535 6.89 12.35 17.36
N GLU A 536 5.61 11.99 17.40
CA GLU A 536 4.72 12.40 18.48
C GLU A 536 5.12 11.79 19.82
N ARG A 537 4.62 12.37 20.92
CA ARG A 537 4.84 11.81 22.25
C ARG A 537 4.12 10.48 22.36
N PHE A 538 4.87 9.41 22.61
CA PHE A 538 4.27 8.11 22.90
C PHE A 538 3.44 8.13 24.19
N ASN A 539 2.16 7.77 24.08
CA ASN A 539 1.26 7.52 25.19
C ASN A 539 0.54 6.19 24.94
N VAL A 540 0.86 5.17 25.75
CA VAL A 540 0.34 3.81 25.53
C VAL A 540 -1.13 3.65 25.93
N GLY A 541 -1.72 4.56 26.71
CA GLY A 541 -3.07 4.37 27.25
C GLY A 541 -3.15 3.27 28.33
N VAL A 542 -4.36 2.80 28.63
CA VAL A 542 -4.58 1.78 29.68
C VAL A 542 -4.25 0.40 29.15
N LEU A 543 -3.40 -0.35 29.86
CA LEU A 543 -3.09 -1.73 29.55
C LEU A 543 -3.84 -2.69 30.48
N GLN A 544 -4.54 -3.65 29.89
CA GLN A 544 -5.10 -4.78 30.63
C GLN A 544 -3.97 -5.79 30.92
N THR A 545 -3.50 -5.86 32.16
CA THR A 545 -2.36 -6.71 32.57
C THR A 545 -2.74 -8.01 33.24
#